data_AF-A0A383E9S6-F1
#
_entry.id   AF-A0A383E9S6-F1
#
_cell.length_a   1.000
_cell.length_b   1.000
_cell.length_c   1.000
_cell.angle_alpha   90.00
_cell.angle_beta   90.00
_cell.angle_gamma   90.00
#
_symmetry.space_group_name_H-M   'P 1'
#
loop_
_entity.id
_entity.type
_entity.pdbx_description
1 polymer ?
#
loop_
_entity_poly.entity_id
_entity_poly.type
_entity_poly.pdbx_seq_one_letter_code
_entity_poly.pdbx_strand_id
1 'polypeptide(L)' 'MPLKRASQANSRLSSVLTPAEREQLFEAMLLDVLSALQDVGRIGGILAVTR' A
#
# COMPACT_ATOMS: atom_id res chain seq x y z
N MET A 1 -6.69 6.91 4.99
CA MET A 1 -5.36 6.78 4.38
C MET A 1 -5.48 6.95 2.88
N PRO A 2 -4.76 7.92 2.29
CA PRO A 2 -4.69 8.08 0.85
C PRO A 2 -3.85 6.96 0.21
N LEU A 3 -4.36 6.40 -0.88
CA LEU A 3 -3.67 5.42 -1.71
C LEU A 3 -3.56 5.95 -3.13
N LYS A 4 -2.44 5.64 -3.79
CA LYS A 4 -2.31 5.77 -5.24
C LYS A 4 -2.90 4.51 -5.88
N ARG A 5 -3.25 4.57 -7.17
CA ARG A 5 -3.52 3.37 -7.96
C ARG A 5 -2.30 2.46 -7.91
N ALA A 6 -2.51 1.16 -7.72
CA ALA A 6 -1.42 0.17 -7.63
C ALA A 6 -0.48 0.25 -8.85
N SER A 7 -1.05 0.39 -10.04
CA SER A 7 -0.31 0.56 -11.30
C SER A 7 0.59 1.80 -11.37
N GLN A 8 0.36 2.78 -10.50
CA GLN A 8 1.14 4.01 -10.37
C GLN A 8 2.02 4.03 -9.12
N ALA A 9 2.01 2.98 -8.31
CA ALA A 9 2.78 2.88 -7.09
C ALA A 9 4.28 2.66 -7.40
N ASN A 10 5.11 3.06 -6.44
CA ASN A 10 6.55 2.73 -6.42
C ASN A 10 7.33 3.12 -7.69
N SER A 11 6.89 4.13 -8.46
CA SER A 11 7.48 4.48 -9.77
C SER A 11 8.99 4.75 -9.76
N ARG A 12 9.53 5.20 -8.63
CA ARG A 12 10.99 5.39 -8.42
C ARG A 12 11.78 4.08 -8.42
N LEU A 13 11.13 2.94 -8.16
CA LEU A 13 11.73 1.60 -8.20
C LEU A 13 11.70 0.98 -9.59
N SER A 14 11.29 1.72 -10.63
CA SER A 14 11.22 1.20 -12.00
C SER A 14 12.55 0.77 -12.60
N SER A 15 13.68 1.21 -12.03
CA SER A 15 15.02 0.76 -12.45
C SER A 15 15.38 -0.64 -11.96
N VAL A 16 14.63 -1.19 -11.01
CA VAL A 16 14.93 -2.47 -10.35
C VAL A 16 13.73 -3.42 -10.28
N LEU A 17 12.51 -2.92 -10.47
CA LEU A 17 11.26 -3.69 -10.43
C LEU A 17 10.41 -3.44 -11.67
N THR A 18 9.91 -4.53 -12.25
CA THR A 18 8.89 -4.54 -13.29
C THR A 18 7.57 -3.92 -12.78
N PRO A 19 6.66 -3.49 -13.67
CA PRO A 19 5.35 -2.98 -13.25
C PRO A 19 4.57 -3.94 -12.34
N ALA A 20 4.56 -5.24 -12.65
CA ALA A 20 3.88 -6.26 -11.87
C ALA A 20 4.49 -6.42 -10.47
N GLU A 21 5.82 -6.46 -10.35
CA GLU A 21 6.50 -6.53 -9.05
C GLU A 21 6.23 -5.29 -8.19
N ARG A 22 6.10 -4.11 -8.80
CA ARG A 22 5.75 -2.89 -8.07
C ARG A 22 4.33 -2.92 -7.52
N GLU A 23 3.39 -3.51 -8.27
CA GLU A 23 2.01 -3.73 -7.83
C GLU A 23 1.97 -4.72 -6.68
N GLN A 24 2.65 -5.87 -6.81
CA GLN A 24 2.76 -6.87 -5.73
C GLN A 24 3.42 -6.28 -4.47
N LEU A 25 4.49 -5.49 -4.63
CA LEU A 25 5.15 -4.81 -3.52
C LEU A 25 4.20 -3.81 -2.85
N PHE A 26 3.43 -3.06 -3.63
CA PHE A 26 2.43 -2.13 -3.08
C PHE A 26 1.37 -2.87 -2.26
N GLU A 27 0.87 -4.01 -2.73
CA GLU A 27 -0.10 -4.83 -2.01
C GLU A 27 0.49 -5.40 -0.71
N ALA A 28 1.69 -5.96 -0.75
CA ALA A 28 2.37 -6.48 0.43
C ALA A 28 2.58 -5.40 1.50
N MET A 29 3.10 -4.23 1.11
CA MET A 29 3.28 -3.10 2.01
C MET A 29 1.95 -2.60 2.61
N LEU A 30 0.87 -2.60 1.82
CA LEU A 30 -0.45 -2.21 2.30
C LEU A 30 -0.96 -3.19 3.36
N LEU A 31 -0.81 -4.50 3.12
CA LEU A 31 -1.19 -5.53 4.08
C LEU A 31 -0.39 -5.38 5.39
N ASP A 32 0.91 -5.14 5.31
CA ASP A 32 1.76 -4.91 6.49
C ASP A 32 1.29 -3.71 7.31
N VAL A 33 0.96 -2.59 6.65
CA VAL A 33 0.42 -1.40 7.32
C VAL A 33 -0.93 -1.68 7.96
N LEU A 34 -1.83 -2.38 7.27
CA LEU A 34 -3.14 -2.73 7.82
C LEU A 34 -3.01 -3.64 9.03
N SER A 35 -2.12 -4.63 8.99
CA SER A 35 -1.81 -5.51 10.13
C SER A 35 -1.31 -4.70 11.33
N ALA A 36 -0.34 -3.81 11.14
CA ALA A 36 0.19 -2.97 12.21
C ALA A 36 -0.87 -2.02 12.81
N LEU A 37 -1.82 -1.55 12.01
CA LEU A 37 -2.91 -0.69 12.48
C LEU A 37 -3.97 -1.46 13.27
N GLN A 38 -4.17 -2.75 13.00
CA GLN A 38 -5.10 -3.60 13.77
C GLN A 38 -4.67 -3.76 15.22
N ASP A 39 -3.37 -3.74 15.51
CA ASP A 39 -2.83 -3.84 16.87
C ASP A 39 -3.06 -2.57 17.71
N VAL A 40 -3.55 -1.48 17.09
CA VAL A 40 -3.78 -0.21 17.76
C VAL A 40 -5.25 -0.09 18.22
N GLY A 41 -5.52 -0.50 19.47
CA GLY A 41 -6.87 -0.52 20.05
C GLY A 41 -7.61 0.82 20.18
N ARG A 42 -6.97 1.95 19.81
CA ARG A 42 -7.59 3.29 19.77
C ARG A 42 -8.12 3.68 18.37
N ILE A 43 -7.87 2.87 17.34
CA ILE A 43 -8.33 3.14 15.98
C ILE A 43 -9.71 2.52 15.79
N GLY A 44 -10.74 3.35 15.64
CA GLY A 44 -12.13 2.89 15.43
C GLY A 44 -12.44 2.38 14.01
N GLY A 45 -11.48 2.44 13.08
CA GLY A 45 -11.62 1.97 11.71
C GLY A 45 -10.56 2.54 10.76
N ILE A 46 -10.41 1.93 9.59
CA ILE A 46 -9.45 2.35 8.55
C ILE A 46 -10.23 2.67 7.28
N LEU A 47 -10.22 3.94 6.86
CA LEU A 47 -10.77 4.36 5.56
C LEU A 47 -9.64 4.46 4.54
N ALA A 48 -9.63 3.62 3.51
CA ALA A 48 -8.74 3.75 2.37
C ALA A 48 -9.41 4.59 1.27
N VAL A 49 -8.72 5.62 0.77
CA VAL A 49 -9.21 6.49 -0.30
C VAL A 49 -8.24 6.42 -1.46
N THR A 50 -8.73 5.98 -2.62
CA THR A 50 -7.99 5.95 -3.88
C THR A 50 -8.71 6.80 -4.93
N ARG A 51 -7.98 7.30 -5.93
CA ARG A 51 -8.54 8.03 -7.08
C ARG A 51 -8.70 7.12 -8.27
#